data_AF-A0A849T5H6-F1
#
_entry.id   AF-A0A849T5H6-F1
#
_cell.length_a   1.000
_cell.length_b   1.000
_cell.length_c   1.000
_cell.angle_alpha   90.00
_cell.angle_beta   90.00
_cell.angle_gamma   90.00
#
_symmetry.space_group_name_H-M   'P 1'
#
loop_
_entity.id
_entity.type
_entity.pdbx_description
1 polymer ?
#
loop_
_entity_poly.entity_id
_entity_poly.type
_entity_poly.pdbx_seq_one_letter_code
_entity_poly.pdbx_strand_id
1 'polypeptide(L)'
;MSWSINAQDERYLRQIFSGELNKEKEIAARKYSYVIHTPYYALDLNGNNLFEYIVFVKKDSEDWIEILDENKLKIFSYQFEAKGFDSELYRVELKRLGPQVSILLLYYYEGISRYLNFQGTSRVYAITIDNQDLKTLKAFKGTVYFDETKNMKGHYHKRNYQVFLEDLNNDSVKELIIKYRRMTDVFLYKGEGKWQTFNQNQ
;
A
#
# COMPACT_ATOMS: atom_id res chain seq x y z
N MET A 1 49.58 -24.32 -1.31
CA MET A 1 48.10 -24.36 -1.23
C MET A 1 47.64 -23.18 -0.39
N SER A 2 47.19 -22.10 -1.02
CA SER A 2 46.58 -20.97 -0.33
C SER A 2 45.12 -21.29 -0.02
N TRP A 3 44.80 -21.38 1.27
CA TRP A 3 43.42 -21.49 1.73
C TRP A 3 42.77 -20.12 1.61
N SER A 4 41.87 -19.95 0.64
CA SER A 4 40.98 -18.79 0.61
C SER A 4 39.84 -19.05 1.58
N ILE A 5 39.99 -18.57 2.81
CA ILE A 5 38.90 -18.54 3.79
C ILE A 5 37.94 -17.45 3.31
N ASN A 6 36.89 -17.85 2.62
CA ASN A 6 35.76 -17.00 2.28
C ASN A 6 34.83 -16.94 3.49
N ALA A 7 35.20 -16.17 4.51
CA ALA A 7 34.29 -15.86 5.61
C ALA A 7 33.19 -14.93 5.07
N GLN A 8 32.03 -15.51 4.76
CA GLN A 8 30.84 -14.76 4.34
C GLN A 8 30.48 -13.69 5.38
N ASP A 9 30.68 -14.02 6.66
CA ASP A 9 30.41 -13.14 7.79
C ASP A 9 31.32 -11.90 7.82
N GLU A 10 32.62 -12.06 7.53
CA GLU A 10 33.58 -10.93 7.48
C GLU A 10 33.23 -9.96 6.35
N ARG A 11 32.88 -10.50 5.17
CA ARG A 11 32.43 -9.68 4.04
C ARG A 11 31.15 -8.91 4.38
N TYR A 12 30.21 -9.57 5.04
CA TYR A 12 28.94 -8.94 5.42
C TYR A 12 29.15 -7.85 6.48
N LEU A 13 29.94 -8.13 7.52
CA LEU A 13 30.36 -7.13 8.51
C LEU A 13 31.06 -5.94 7.86
N ARG A 14 31.98 -6.18 6.93
CA ARG A 14 32.64 -5.11 6.18
C ARG A 14 31.65 -4.25 5.41
N GLN A 15 30.63 -4.85 4.78
CA GLN A 15 29.59 -4.11 4.05
C GLN A 15 28.69 -3.27 4.96
N ILE A 16 28.44 -3.70 6.20
CA ILE A 16 27.76 -2.91 7.24
C ILE A 16 28.60 -1.68 7.59
N PHE A 17 29.89 -1.87 7.90
CA PHE A 17 30.77 -0.79 8.37
C PHE A 17 31.28 0.14 7.26
N SER A 18 31.40 -0.35 6.02
CA SER A 18 31.81 0.46 4.87
C SER A 18 30.67 1.31 4.29
N GLY A 19 29.44 1.14 4.79
CA GLY A 19 28.24 1.77 4.24
C GLY A 19 27.87 1.27 2.85
N GLU A 20 28.47 0.18 2.35
CA GLU A 20 28.13 -0.42 1.06
C GLU A 20 26.72 -1.03 1.05
N LEU A 21 26.17 -1.42 2.22
CA LEU A 21 24.76 -1.80 2.34
C LEU A 21 23.80 -0.62 2.19
N ASN A 22 24.26 0.60 2.47
CA ASN A 22 23.46 1.82 2.40
C ASN A 22 23.50 2.48 1.03
N LYS A 23 24.33 1.99 0.10
CA LYS A 23 24.27 2.42 -1.30
C LYS A 23 23.02 1.80 -1.91
N GLU A 24 22.07 2.64 -2.34
CA GLU A 24 20.97 2.25 -3.22
C GLU A 24 21.58 1.55 -4.45
N LYS A 25 21.64 0.22 -4.40
CA LYS A 25 21.97 -0.56 -5.59
C LYS A 25 20.83 -0.30 -6.55
N GLU A 26 21.15 0.19 -7.75
CA GLU A 26 20.22 0.17 -8.88
C GLU A 26 19.67 -1.26 -8.97
N ILE A 27 18.41 -1.43 -8.58
CA ILE A 27 17.75 -2.72 -8.56
C ILE A 27 17.55 -3.06 -10.03
N ALA A 28 18.46 -3.85 -10.60
CA ALA A 28 18.29 -4.41 -11.93
C ALA A 28 16.88 -5.01 -12.01
N ALA A 29 16.14 -4.66 -13.08
CA ALA A 29 14.73 -5.04 -13.23
C ALA A 29 14.57 -6.54 -12.95
N ARG A 30 13.96 -6.85 -11.80
CA ARG A 30 13.82 -8.23 -11.32
C ARG A 30 12.95 -8.98 -12.33
N LYS A 31 13.48 -10.06 -12.89
CA LYS A 31 12.73 -10.91 -13.82
C LYS A 31 11.83 -11.82 -13.00
N TYR A 32 10.52 -11.63 -13.12
CA TYR A 32 9.52 -12.47 -12.47
C TYR A 32 9.30 -13.76 -13.26
N SER A 33 9.15 -14.88 -12.56
CA SER A 33 8.86 -16.19 -13.16
C SER A 33 7.37 -16.37 -13.40
N TYR A 34 6.56 -16.01 -12.41
CA TYR A 34 5.11 -16.15 -12.44
C TYR A 34 4.44 -14.80 -12.26
N VAL A 35 3.48 -14.51 -13.13
CA VAL A 35 2.65 -13.31 -13.08
C VAL A 35 1.21 -13.73 -13.28
N ILE A 36 0.37 -13.44 -12.29
CA ILE A 36 -1.06 -13.70 -12.32
C ILE A 36 -1.77 -12.38 -12.05
N HIS A 37 -2.83 -12.09 -12.79
CA HIS A 37 -3.58 -10.86 -12.60
C HIS A 37 -5.09 -11.12 -12.50
N THR A 38 -5.76 -10.21 -11.81
CA THR A 38 -7.23 -10.12 -11.76
C THR A 38 -7.79 -9.58 -13.08
N PRO A 39 -9.12 -9.63 -13.30
CA PRO A 39 -9.73 -8.92 -14.42
C PRO A 39 -9.40 -7.42 -14.41
N TYR A 40 -9.45 -6.79 -15.58
CA TYR A 40 -9.27 -5.36 -15.72
C TYR A 40 -10.55 -4.64 -15.30
N TYR A 41 -10.48 -3.79 -14.28
CA TYR A 41 -11.59 -2.95 -13.85
C TYR A 41 -11.46 -1.56 -14.47
N ALA A 42 -12.40 -1.20 -15.34
CA ALA A 42 -12.43 0.10 -16.00
C ALA A 42 -13.03 1.18 -15.09
N LEU A 43 -12.32 2.29 -14.90
CA LEU A 43 -12.77 3.43 -14.10
C LEU A 43 -12.19 4.72 -14.70
N ASP A 44 -13.02 5.75 -14.84
CA ASP A 44 -12.56 7.08 -15.24
C ASP A 44 -11.94 7.76 -14.01
N LEU A 45 -10.60 7.85 -13.99
CA LEU A 45 -9.83 8.35 -12.87
C LEU A 45 -9.64 9.87 -12.88
N ASN A 46 -9.66 10.48 -14.06
CA ASN A 46 -9.39 11.92 -14.25
C ASN A 46 -10.65 12.73 -14.63
N GLY A 47 -11.76 12.08 -14.98
CA GLY A 47 -13.01 12.70 -15.37
C GLY A 47 -13.06 13.15 -16.83
N ASN A 48 -12.26 12.56 -17.72
CA ASN A 48 -12.21 12.91 -19.15
C ASN A 48 -13.08 12.00 -20.04
N ASN A 49 -13.90 11.10 -19.45
CA ASN A 49 -14.69 10.07 -20.13
C ASN A 49 -13.86 8.99 -20.87
N LEU A 50 -12.55 8.95 -20.69
CA LEU A 50 -11.70 7.81 -21.05
C LEU A 50 -11.54 6.95 -19.80
N PHE A 51 -11.52 5.64 -20.00
CA PHE A 51 -11.40 4.70 -18.89
C PHE A 51 -9.96 4.23 -18.75
N GLU A 52 -9.41 4.44 -17.57
CA GLU A 52 -8.20 3.75 -17.13
C GLU A 52 -8.57 2.37 -16.55
N TYR A 53 -7.63 1.44 -16.59
CA TYR A 53 -7.82 0.10 -16.05
C TYR A 53 -7.03 -0.08 -14.77
N ILE A 54 -7.70 -0.59 -13.74
CA ILE A 54 -7.09 -0.99 -12.47
C ILE A 54 -6.98 -2.51 -12.47
N VAL A 55 -5.79 -3.02 -12.17
CA VAL A 55 -5.53 -4.45 -12.06
C VAL A 55 -4.70 -4.76 -10.81
N PHE A 56 -5.10 -5.80 -10.09
CA PHE A 56 -4.30 -6.41 -9.04
C PHE A 56 -3.50 -7.56 -9.62
N VAL A 57 -2.19 -7.56 -9.39
CA VAL A 57 -1.22 -8.48 -9.99
C VAL A 57 -0.38 -9.14 -8.88
N LYS A 58 -0.27 -10.46 -8.92
CA LYS A 58 0.66 -11.24 -8.10
C LYS A 58 1.87 -11.63 -8.94
N LYS A 59 3.07 -11.25 -8.48
CA LYS A 59 4.35 -11.54 -9.14
C LYS A 59 5.28 -12.26 -8.18
N ASP A 60 5.54 -13.57 -8.38
CA ASP A 60 6.39 -14.39 -7.49
C ASP A 60 6.11 -14.20 -5.97
N SER A 61 4.84 -14.10 -5.58
CA SER A 61 4.35 -13.83 -4.21
C SER A 61 4.36 -12.37 -3.74
N GLU A 62 4.73 -11.43 -4.61
CA GLU A 62 4.57 -10.00 -4.37
C GLU A 62 3.22 -9.53 -4.90
N ASP A 63 2.55 -8.69 -4.13
CA ASP A 63 1.25 -8.14 -4.48
C ASP A 63 1.42 -6.73 -5.01
N TRP A 64 0.83 -6.48 -6.18
CA TRP A 64 0.96 -5.22 -6.90
C TRP A 64 -0.42 -4.71 -7.31
N ILE A 65 -0.59 -3.40 -7.28
CA ILE A 65 -1.61 -2.71 -8.05
C ILE A 65 -0.96 -2.01 -9.22
N GLU A 66 -1.52 -2.21 -10.39
CA GLU A 66 -1.13 -1.50 -11.60
C GLU A 66 -2.34 -0.71 -12.13
N ILE A 67 -2.07 0.51 -12.56
CA ILE A 67 -3.04 1.33 -13.29
C ILE A 67 -2.51 1.46 -14.71
N LEU A 68 -3.38 1.19 -15.67
CA LEU A 68 -3.08 1.25 -17.09
C LEU A 68 -3.92 2.31 -17.78
N ASP A 69 -3.37 2.90 -18.83
CA ASP A 69 -4.09 3.80 -19.72
C ASP A 69 -5.15 3.06 -20.57
N GLU A 70 -5.84 3.79 -21.43
CA GLU A 70 -6.86 3.27 -22.34
C GLU A 70 -6.31 2.21 -23.32
N ASN A 71 -5.00 2.25 -23.60
CA ASN A 71 -4.28 1.32 -24.46
C ASN A 71 -3.66 0.14 -23.68
N LYS A 72 -3.94 0.02 -22.38
CA LYS A 72 -3.37 -0.96 -21.45
C LYS A 72 -1.85 -0.83 -21.28
N LEU A 73 -1.30 0.36 -21.48
CA LEU A 73 0.06 0.70 -21.09
C LEU A 73 0.08 1.10 -19.62
N LYS A 74 1.03 0.55 -18.88
CA LYS A 74 1.16 0.80 -17.44
C LYS A 74 1.61 2.24 -17.18
N ILE A 75 0.76 3.01 -16.51
CA ILE A 75 1.04 4.39 -16.09
C ILE A 75 1.46 4.49 -14.62
N PHE A 76 1.02 3.55 -13.78
CA PHE A 76 1.36 3.52 -12.37
C PHE A 76 1.47 2.08 -11.86
N SER A 77 2.34 1.88 -10.86
CA SER A 77 2.59 0.58 -10.25
C SER A 77 2.96 0.79 -8.80
N TYR A 78 2.35 0.03 -7.89
CA TYR A 78 2.69 0.06 -6.48
C TYR A 78 2.65 -1.34 -5.87
N GLN A 79 3.66 -1.66 -5.06
CA GLN A 79 3.78 -2.92 -4.35
C GLN A 79 3.15 -2.81 -2.97
N PHE A 80 2.23 -3.72 -2.65
CA PHE A 80 1.70 -3.86 -1.30
C PHE A 80 2.65 -4.65 -0.40
N GLU A 81 2.56 -4.38 0.90
CA GLU A 81 3.28 -5.15 1.90
C GLU A 81 2.38 -6.26 2.43
N ALA A 82 2.58 -7.48 1.93
CA ALA A 82 1.95 -8.67 2.49
C ALA A 82 2.66 -9.07 3.80
N LYS A 83 1.89 -9.47 4.81
CA LYS A 83 2.39 -10.02 6.08
C LYS A 83 2.25 -11.53 6.18
N GLY A 84 1.34 -12.10 5.39
CA GLY A 84 0.98 -13.50 5.47
C GLY A 84 0.61 -14.09 4.12
N PHE A 85 -0.03 -15.26 4.15
CA PHE A 85 -0.60 -15.89 2.96
C PHE A 85 -2.03 -15.39 2.73
N ASP A 86 -2.56 -15.60 1.52
CA ASP A 86 -3.94 -15.23 1.14
C ASP A 86 -4.22 -13.72 1.20
N SER A 87 -3.21 -12.91 0.89
CA SER A 87 -3.37 -11.47 0.76
C SER A 87 -4.12 -11.10 -0.52
N GLU A 88 -5.02 -10.11 -0.43
CA GLU A 88 -5.87 -9.70 -1.55
C GLU A 88 -6.30 -8.23 -1.46
N LEU A 89 -6.45 -7.60 -2.63
CA LEU A 89 -7.16 -6.33 -2.76
C LEU A 89 -8.64 -6.63 -3.02
N TYR A 90 -9.50 -6.36 -2.04
CA TYR A 90 -10.90 -6.80 -2.13
C TYR A 90 -11.90 -5.65 -2.35
N ARG A 91 -11.48 -4.39 -2.14
CA ARG A 91 -12.33 -3.22 -2.42
C ARG A 91 -11.48 -2.03 -2.85
N VAL A 92 -12.00 -1.30 -3.83
CA VAL A 92 -11.44 -0.06 -4.36
C VAL A 92 -12.55 0.99 -4.40
N GLU A 93 -12.28 2.20 -3.95
CA GLU A 93 -13.22 3.32 -3.98
C GLU A 93 -12.56 4.58 -4.51
N LEU A 94 -13.17 5.20 -5.52
CA LEU A 94 -12.79 6.54 -5.96
C LEU A 94 -13.65 7.58 -5.23
N LYS A 95 -13.01 8.53 -4.57
CA LYS A 95 -13.67 9.64 -3.88
C LYS A 95 -12.99 10.96 -4.22
N ARG A 96 -13.75 12.05 -4.12
CA ARG A 96 -13.19 13.41 -4.19
C ARG A 96 -12.75 13.86 -2.81
N LEU A 97 -11.47 14.18 -2.69
CA LEU A 97 -10.87 14.72 -1.48
C LEU A 97 -11.11 16.23 -1.38
N GLY A 98 -10.94 16.93 -2.50
CA GLY A 98 -11.24 18.36 -2.65
C GLY A 98 -11.61 18.71 -4.10
N PRO A 99 -11.67 20.00 -4.48
CA PRO A 99 -12.04 20.42 -5.82
C PRO A 99 -11.10 19.92 -6.93
N GLN A 100 -9.80 19.83 -6.62
CA GLN A 100 -8.75 19.46 -7.56
C GLN A 100 -8.08 18.13 -7.25
N VAL A 101 -8.49 17.45 -6.17
CA VAL A 101 -7.82 16.25 -5.68
C VAL A 101 -8.81 15.11 -5.55
N SER A 102 -8.50 14.00 -6.21
CA SER A 102 -9.22 12.74 -6.08
C SER A 102 -8.34 11.72 -5.37
N ILE A 103 -9.00 10.79 -4.67
CA ILE A 103 -8.34 9.74 -3.91
C ILE A 103 -8.97 8.39 -4.27
N LEU A 104 -8.11 7.42 -4.58
CA LEU A 104 -8.45 6.02 -4.73
C LEU A 104 -8.10 5.29 -3.44
N LEU A 105 -9.12 4.91 -2.67
CA LEU A 105 -8.97 4.13 -1.45
C LEU A 105 -8.94 2.64 -1.80
N LEU A 106 -7.89 1.97 -1.36
CA LEU A 106 -7.62 0.56 -1.61
C LEU A 106 -7.68 -0.18 -0.27
N TYR A 107 -8.62 -1.11 -0.17
CA TYR A 107 -8.80 -1.93 1.02
C TYR A 107 -8.11 -3.26 0.78
N TYR A 108 -6.90 -3.38 1.33
CA TYR A 108 -6.01 -4.51 1.11
C TYR A 108 -5.95 -5.40 2.36
N TYR A 109 -6.22 -6.68 2.20
CA TYR A 109 -5.97 -7.69 3.23
C TYR A 109 -4.49 -8.11 3.17
N GLU A 110 -3.75 -7.86 4.25
CA GLU A 110 -2.31 -8.15 4.34
C GLU A 110 -2.01 -9.66 4.46
N GLY A 111 -3.06 -10.48 4.52
CA GLY A 111 -2.99 -11.94 4.63
C GLY A 111 -3.01 -12.43 6.08
N ILE A 112 -2.93 -13.75 6.23
CA ILE A 112 -3.03 -14.46 7.50
C ILE A 112 -1.66 -15.00 7.92
N SER A 113 -1.36 -14.91 9.21
CA SER A 113 -0.27 -15.65 9.86
C SER A 113 -0.84 -16.74 10.77
N ARG A 114 -0.21 -17.93 10.77
CA ARG A 114 -0.64 -19.11 11.55
C ARG A 114 0.49 -19.72 12.40
N TYR A 115 1.38 -18.91 12.95
CA TYR A 115 2.55 -19.44 13.69
C TYR A 115 2.18 -19.95 15.09
N LEU A 116 1.45 -19.17 15.89
CA LEU A 116 0.97 -19.58 17.23
C LEU A 116 -0.50 -19.23 17.46
N ASN A 117 -0.92 -18.07 16.97
CA ASN A 117 -2.32 -17.64 16.92
C ASN A 117 -2.65 -17.28 15.48
N PHE A 118 -3.92 -17.41 15.11
CA PHE A 118 -4.39 -16.83 13.84
C PHE A 118 -4.38 -15.32 14.00
N GLN A 119 -3.75 -14.61 13.07
CA GLN A 119 -3.86 -13.17 12.95
C GLN A 119 -3.93 -12.77 11.48
N GLY A 120 -4.94 -11.97 11.14
CA GLY A 120 -5.10 -11.37 9.82
C GLY A 120 -5.46 -9.90 9.95
N THR A 121 -4.84 -9.06 9.13
CA THR A 121 -5.03 -7.60 9.18
C THR A 121 -5.34 -7.05 7.80
N SER A 122 -6.19 -6.02 7.72
CA SER A 122 -6.38 -5.25 6.50
C SER A 122 -5.98 -3.80 6.70
N ARG A 123 -5.31 -3.25 5.69
CA ARG A 123 -4.81 -1.87 5.66
C ARG A 123 -5.46 -1.08 4.54
N VAL A 124 -5.69 0.21 4.80
CA VAL A 124 -6.06 1.16 3.75
C VAL A 124 -4.79 1.68 3.09
N TYR A 125 -4.74 1.58 1.77
CA TYR A 125 -3.81 2.35 0.95
C TYR A 125 -4.60 3.44 0.23
N ALA A 126 -3.95 4.56 -0.04
CA ALA A 126 -4.54 5.65 -0.79
C ALA A 126 -3.66 5.94 -2.00
N ILE A 127 -4.25 6.10 -3.17
CA ILE A 127 -3.57 6.68 -4.33
C ILE A 127 -4.20 8.04 -4.60
N THR A 128 -3.39 9.10 -4.61
CA THR A 128 -3.86 10.46 -4.85
C THR A 128 -3.66 10.85 -6.31
N ILE A 129 -4.63 11.61 -6.83
CA ILE A 129 -4.62 12.18 -8.18
C ILE A 129 -4.81 13.69 -8.01
N ASP A 130 -3.76 14.45 -8.26
CA ASP A 130 -3.78 15.91 -8.20
C ASP A 130 -4.13 16.50 -9.56
N ASN A 131 -4.96 17.53 -9.56
CA ASN A 131 -5.37 18.29 -10.74
C ASN A 131 -5.91 17.44 -11.88
N GLN A 132 -6.49 16.27 -11.57
CA GLN A 132 -6.95 15.28 -12.56
C GLN A 132 -5.84 14.83 -13.53
N ASP A 133 -4.56 14.99 -13.17
CA ASP A 133 -3.43 14.56 -13.98
C ASP A 133 -2.92 13.20 -13.49
N LEU A 134 -3.03 12.18 -14.33
CA LEU A 134 -2.57 10.82 -14.03
C LEU A 134 -1.07 10.72 -13.80
N LYS A 135 -0.27 11.69 -14.24
CA LYS A 135 1.18 11.74 -13.95
C LYS A 135 1.48 12.02 -12.48
N THR A 136 0.49 12.50 -11.73
CA THR A 136 0.63 12.84 -10.30
C THR A 136 0.28 11.68 -9.37
N LEU A 137 -0.07 10.51 -9.92
CA LEU A 137 -0.41 9.31 -9.15
C LEU A 137 0.68 8.99 -8.13
N LYS A 138 0.31 9.03 -6.85
CA LYS A 138 1.19 8.68 -5.74
C LYS A 138 0.46 7.83 -4.73
N ALA A 139 1.09 6.71 -4.36
CA ALA A 139 0.57 5.83 -3.34
C ALA A 139 1.04 6.25 -1.94
N PHE A 140 0.13 6.11 -1.00
CA PHE A 140 0.32 6.33 0.41
C PHE A 140 -0.16 5.11 1.19
N LYS A 141 0.65 4.66 2.14
CA LYS A 141 0.33 3.56 3.04
C LYS A 141 -0.34 4.09 4.30
N GLY A 142 -1.63 3.83 4.46
CA GLY A 142 -2.41 4.21 5.64
C GLY A 142 -2.30 3.20 6.79
N THR A 143 -3.26 3.22 7.72
CA THR A 143 -3.29 2.30 8.87
C THR A 143 -4.12 1.06 8.64
N VAL A 144 -3.96 0.12 9.56
CA VAL A 144 -4.80 -1.07 9.66
C VAL A 144 -6.20 -0.62 10.10
N TYR A 145 -7.20 -0.93 9.28
CA TYR A 145 -8.62 -0.65 9.58
C TYR A 145 -9.42 -1.92 9.90
N PHE A 146 -8.80 -3.10 9.77
CA PHE A 146 -9.40 -4.36 10.16
C PHE A 146 -8.36 -5.27 10.81
N ASP A 147 -8.72 -5.89 11.92
CA ASP A 147 -7.89 -6.88 12.61
C ASP A 147 -8.75 -8.05 13.08
N GLU A 148 -8.26 -9.25 12.82
CA GLU A 148 -8.87 -10.53 13.15
C GLU A 148 -7.85 -11.40 13.87
N THR A 149 -8.20 -11.86 15.07
CA THR A 149 -7.36 -12.76 15.84
C THR A 149 -8.14 -13.95 16.39
N LYS A 150 -7.52 -15.13 16.35
CA LYS A 150 -8.01 -16.32 17.06
C LYS A 150 -6.88 -16.86 17.94
N ASN A 151 -7.12 -16.94 19.23
CA ASN A 151 -6.13 -17.49 20.15
C ASN A 151 -6.18 -19.03 20.19
N MET A 152 -5.13 -19.64 20.74
CA MET A 152 -5.06 -21.10 20.93
C MET A 152 -6.20 -21.68 21.78
N LYS A 153 -6.79 -20.87 22.67
CA LYS A 153 -7.95 -21.26 23.49
C LYS A 153 -9.29 -21.17 22.74
N GLY A 154 -9.27 -20.79 21.46
CA GLY A 154 -10.44 -20.71 20.59
C GLY A 154 -11.23 -19.40 20.66
N HIS A 155 -10.83 -18.43 21.50
CA HIS A 155 -11.45 -17.11 21.51
C HIS A 155 -11.09 -16.34 20.25
N TYR A 156 -12.13 -15.76 19.66
CA TYR A 156 -12.06 -15.06 18.39
C TYR A 156 -12.46 -13.60 18.56
N HIS A 157 -11.66 -12.71 18.01
CA HIS A 157 -11.87 -11.27 18.08
C HIS A 157 -11.75 -10.65 16.70
N LYS A 158 -12.69 -9.75 16.38
CA LYS A 158 -12.67 -8.88 15.21
C LYS A 158 -12.72 -7.42 15.63
N ARG A 159 -11.98 -6.57 14.94
CA ARG A 159 -12.02 -5.11 15.10
C ARG A 159 -12.17 -4.47 13.73
N ASN A 160 -13.33 -3.84 13.50
CA ASN A 160 -13.64 -3.16 12.25
C ASN A 160 -13.61 -1.65 12.48
N TYR A 161 -12.69 -0.96 11.84
CA TYR A 161 -12.55 0.47 11.92
C TYR A 161 -13.38 1.11 10.80
N GLN A 162 -13.95 2.27 11.09
CA GLN A 162 -14.67 3.07 10.12
C GLN A 162 -13.68 3.92 9.35
N VAL A 163 -13.78 3.91 8.01
CA VAL A 163 -12.97 4.72 7.11
C VAL A 163 -13.88 5.75 6.45
N PHE A 164 -13.60 7.03 6.66
CA PHE A 164 -14.38 8.11 6.08
C PHE A 164 -13.50 9.33 5.75
N LEU A 165 -14.05 10.23 4.94
CA LEU A 165 -13.41 11.47 4.52
C LEU A 165 -14.26 12.62 5.02
N GLU A 166 -13.67 13.53 5.80
CA GLU A 166 -14.35 14.70 6.37
C GLU A 166 -13.39 15.87 6.41
N ASP A 167 -13.87 17.08 6.14
CA ASP A 167 -13.08 18.31 6.22
C ASP A 167 -13.16 18.85 7.66
N LEU A 168 -12.09 18.64 8.43
CA LEU A 168 -12.00 18.99 9.85
C LEU A 168 -11.48 20.41 10.07
N ASN A 169 -10.72 20.96 9.12
CA ASN A 169 -10.03 22.25 9.25
C ASN A 169 -10.69 23.37 8.41
N ASN A 170 -11.72 23.03 7.63
CA ASN A 170 -12.45 23.89 6.68
C ASN A 170 -11.58 24.46 5.54
N ASP A 171 -10.58 23.73 5.07
CA ASP A 171 -9.73 24.11 3.93
C ASP A 171 -10.24 23.57 2.58
N SER A 172 -11.44 22.98 2.56
CA SER A 172 -12.06 22.32 1.39
C SER A 172 -11.36 21.04 0.91
N VAL A 173 -10.36 20.55 1.64
CA VAL A 173 -9.70 19.27 1.43
C VAL A 173 -10.01 18.37 2.62
N LYS A 174 -10.74 17.29 2.35
CA LYS A 174 -11.11 16.33 3.40
C LYS A 174 -9.88 15.59 3.93
N GLU A 175 -9.84 15.36 5.23
CA GLU A 175 -8.91 14.43 5.85
C GLU A 175 -9.38 12.98 5.71
N LEU A 176 -8.43 12.05 5.61
CA LEU A 176 -8.72 10.63 5.72
C LEU A 176 -8.72 10.22 7.19
N ILE A 177 -9.85 9.70 7.66
CA ILE A 177 -10.06 9.36 9.06
C ILE A 177 -10.34 7.86 9.17
N ILE A 178 -9.55 7.18 10.00
CA ILE A 178 -9.72 5.76 10.33
C ILE A 178 -10.01 5.68 11.83
N LYS A 179 -11.22 5.27 12.20
CA LYS A 179 -11.72 5.34 13.58
C LYS A 179 -12.20 4.00 14.10
N TYR A 180 -11.80 3.64 15.31
CA TYR A 180 -12.37 2.53 16.06
C TYR A 180 -12.53 2.90 17.54
N ARG A 181 -13.79 2.99 17.97
CA ARG A 181 -14.17 3.40 19.34
C ARG A 181 -13.50 4.73 19.71
N ARG A 182 -12.48 4.70 20.57
CA ARG A 182 -11.72 5.87 21.06
C ARG A 182 -10.43 6.11 20.29
N MET A 183 -9.99 5.17 19.45
CA MET A 183 -8.80 5.32 18.62
C MET A 183 -9.20 5.97 17.29
N THR A 184 -8.49 7.02 16.91
CA THR A 184 -8.72 7.73 15.65
C THR A 184 -7.37 8.07 15.06
N ASP A 185 -7.12 7.59 13.85
CA ASP A 185 -6.00 8.00 13.02
C ASP A 185 -6.51 9.01 11.99
N VAL A 186 -5.87 10.18 11.94
CA VAL A 186 -6.23 11.26 11.01
C VAL A 186 -5.03 11.53 10.11
N PHE A 187 -5.29 11.53 8.81
CA PHE A 187 -4.32 11.78 7.75
C PHE A 187 -4.68 13.06 7.03
N LEU A 188 -3.78 14.05 7.10
CA LEU A 188 -3.92 15.34 6.45
C LEU A 188 -3.20 15.31 5.12
N TYR A 189 -3.91 15.66 4.06
CA TYR A 189 -3.29 15.78 2.76
C TYR A 189 -2.54 17.11 2.64
N LYS A 190 -1.27 17.07 2.24
CA LYS A 190 -0.42 18.27 2.06
C LYS A 190 -0.14 18.61 0.60
N GLY A 191 -0.78 17.90 -0.34
CA GLY A 191 -0.51 18.03 -1.76
C GLY A 191 0.63 17.12 -2.25
N GLU A 192 0.70 16.93 -3.56
CA GLU A 192 1.75 16.15 -4.24
C GLU A 192 1.90 14.73 -3.67
N GLY A 193 0.78 14.08 -3.28
CA GLY A 193 0.78 12.75 -2.67
C GLY A 193 1.36 12.66 -1.27
N LYS A 194 1.65 13.79 -0.60
CA LYS A 194 2.19 13.80 0.76
C LYS A 194 1.07 13.83 1.78
N TRP A 195 1.18 12.97 2.79
CA TRP A 195 0.25 12.86 3.90
C TRP A 195 0.97 13.08 5.22
N GLN A 196 0.38 13.90 6.08
CA GLN A 196 0.86 14.15 7.43
C GLN A 196 -0.02 13.41 8.44
N THR A 197 0.62 12.84 9.46
CA THR A 197 -0.06 12.24 10.61
C THR A 197 0.35 12.97 11.88
N PHE A 198 -0.53 12.99 12.87
CA PHE A 198 -0.23 13.63 14.15
C PHE A 198 0.67 12.80 15.08
N ASN A 199 0.91 11.52 14.74
CA ASN A 199 1.66 10.58 15.59
C ASN A 199 3.17 10.48 15.26
N GLN A 200 3.74 11.41 14.49
CA GLN A 200 5.16 11.37 14.07
C GLN A 200 6.18 11.84 15.14
N ASN A 201 5.80 11.84 16.43
CA ASN A 201 6.73 12.05 17.53
C ASN A 201 6.74 10.80 18.45
N GLN A 202 7.28 9.68 17.97
CA GLN A 202 7.79 8.59 18.80
C GLN A 202 9.03 7.96 18.15
#